data_AF-A0A372KMT5-F1
#
_entry.id   AF-A0A372KMT5-F1
#
_cell.length_a   1.000
_cell.length_b   1.000
_cell.length_c   1.000
_cell.angle_alpha   90.00
_cell.angle_beta   90.00
_cell.angle_gamma   90.00
#
_symmetry.space_group_name_H-M   'P 1'
#
loop_
_entity.id
_entity.type
_entity.pdbx_description
1 polymer ?
#
loop_
_entity_poly.entity_id
_entity_poly.type
_entity_poly.pdbx_seq_one_letter_code
_entity_poly.pdbx_strand_id
1 'polypeptide(L)'
;MEHLKHTTELIGMKDPNIIIGSAVKYDSHIVINAMLDYPPKQCPLCNHHMIKYDFQKPSTIPILDIQGMPTLLKLKKRRFQC
;
A
#
# COMPACT_ATOMS: atom_id res chain seq x y z
N MET A 1 -19.12 5.08 8.36
CA MET A 1 -17.84 4.44 7.98
C MET A 1 -18.13 3.00 7.62
N GLU A 2 -17.90 2.63 6.36
CA GLU A 2 -18.17 1.29 5.87
C GLU A 2 -16.86 0.62 5.43
N HIS A 3 -16.65 -0.65 5.80
CA HIS A 3 -15.51 -1.42 5.34
C HIS A 3 -15.80 -2.05 3.98
N LEU A 4 -15.01 -1.70 2.97
CA LEU A 4 -15.17 -2.26 1.63
C LEU A 4 -14.48 -3.62 1.54
N LYS A 5 -15.23 -4.66 1.19
CA LYS A 5 -14.67 -5.97 0.79
C LYS A 5 -14.33 -5.90 -0.70
N HIS A 6 -13.22 -6.52 -1.14
CA HIS A 6 -12.75 -6.55 -2.54
C HIS A 6 -12.16 -5.24 -3.10
N THR A 7 -11.30 -4.57 -2.33
CA THR A 7 -10.71 -3.28 -2.74
C THR A 7 -9.71 -3.37 -3.90
N THR A 8 -9.07 -4.52 -4.12
CA THR A 8 -8.10 -4.72 -5.21
C THR A 8 -8.73 -4.50 -6.58
N GLU A 9 -10.01 -4.88 -6.74
CA GLU A 9 -10.78 -4.67 -7.97
C GLU A 9 -11.19 -3.21 -8.16
N LEU A 10 -11.39 -2.46 -7.06
CA LEU A 10 -11.82 -1.06 -7.09
C LEU A 10 -10.76 -0.10 -7.68
N ILE A 11 -9.47 -0.35 -7.40
CA ILE A 11 -8.37 0.54 -7.81
C ILE A 11 -7.73 0.07 -9.13
N GLY A 12 -8.00 -1.16 -9.56
CA GLY A 12 -7.33 -1.76 -10.71
C GLY A 12 -5.82 -1.99 -10.52
N MET A 13 -5.33 -1.96 -9.28
CA MET A 13 -3.92 -2.24 -8.98
C MET A 13 -3.65 -3.74 -9.12
N LYS A 14 -2.82 -4.12 -10.10
CA LYS A 14 -2.45 -5.51 -10.38
C LYS A 14 -1.04 -5.90 -9.89
N ASP A 15 -0.35 -5.00 -9.18
CA ASP A 15 1.00 -5.29 -8.69
C ASP A 15 0.95 -6.33 -7.54
N PRO A 16 1.62 -7.48 -7.66
CA PRO A 16 1.60 -8.53 -6.64
C PRO A 16 2.31 -8.14 -5.34
N ASN A 17 3.14 -7.09 -5.35
CA ASN A 17 3.83 -6.59 -4.16
C ASN A 17 2.98 -5.57 -3.39
N ILE A 18 1.87 -5.09 -3.95
CA ILE A 18 0.96 -4.17 -3.26
C ILE A 18 -0.12 -4.98 -2.57
N ILE A 19 -0.05 -5.00 -1.23
CA ILE A 19 -1.02 -5.68 -0.38
C ILE A 19 -1.96 -4.63 0.19
N ILE A 20 -3.25 -4.74 -0.13
CA ILE A 20 -4.28 -3.89 0.47
C ILE A 20 -4.65 -4.49 1.84
N GLY A 21 -4.45 -3.72 2.90
CA GLY A 21 -4.79 -4.14 4.25
C GLY A 21 -6.24 -3.82 4.62
N SER A 22 -6.73 -2.63 4.25
CA SER A 22 -8.12 -2.23 4.49
C SER A 22 -8.55 -1.10 3.57
N ALA A 23 -9.86 -1.00 3.37
CA ALA A 23 -10.47 0.16 2.74
C ALA A 23 -11.71 0.57 3.54
N VAL A 24 -11.77 1.87 3.84
CA VAL A 24 -12.81 2.49 4.63
C VAL A 24 -13.45 3.56 3.78
N LYS A 25 -14.74 3.43 3.53
CA LYS A 25 -15.56 4.44 2.88
C LYS A 25 -16.12 5.38 3.95
N TYR A 26 -15.87 6.67 3.74
CA TYR A 26 -16.50 7.77 4.45
C TYR A 26 -17.55 8.41 3.53
N ASP A 27 -18.38 9.28 4.09
CA ASP A 27 -19.41 10.01 3.35
C ASP A 27 -18.83 10.89 2.24
N SER A 28 -17.63 11.44 2.44
CA SER A 28 -16.98 12.36 1.49
C SER A 28 -15.87 11.75 0.65
N HIS A 29 -15.27 10.64 1.07
CA HIS A 29 -14.10 10.06 0.40
C HIS A 29 -13.87 8.60 0.82
N ILE A 30 -13.07 7.87 0.05
CA ILE A 30 -12.61 6.53 0.40
C ILE A 30 -11.15 6.62 0.86
N VAL A 31 -10.80 5.92 1.94
CA VAL A 31 -9.41 5.76 2.38
C VAL A 31 -9.00 4.31 2.23
N ILE A 32 -7.92 4.07 1.51
CA ILE A 32 -7.37 2.74 1.26
C ILE A 32 -6.01 2.66 1.91
N ASN A 33 -5.84 1.72 2.84
CA ASN A 33 -4.55 1.43 3.46
C ASN A 33 -3.90 0.26 2.74
N ALA A 34 -2.76 0.52 2.12
CA ALA A 34 -1.98 -0.48 1.41
C ALA A 34 -0.51 -0.46 1.86
N MET A 35 0.16 -1.58 1.62
CA MET A 35 1.58 -1.72 1.88
C MET A 35 2.28 -2.33 0.67
N LEU A 36 3.43 -1.78 0.33
CA LEU A 36 4.31 -2.27 -0.72
C LEU A 36 5.36 -3.18 -0.07
N ASP A 37 5.19 -4.49 -0.21
CA ASP A 37 5.96 -5.53 0.49
C ASP A 37 6.72 -6.46 -0.47
N TYR A 38 7.69 -5.88 -1.20
CA TYR A 38 8.57 -6.64 -2.08
C TYR A 38 9.63 -7.45 -1.30
N PRO A 39 10.21 -8.50 -1.91
CA PRO A 39 11.34 -9.22 -1.31
C PRO A 39 12.58 -8.33 -1.19
N PRO A 40 13.46 -8.58 -0.20
CA PRO A 40 14.72 -7.86 -0.07
C PRO A 40 15.55 -8.00 -1.36
N LYS A 41 16.15 -6.90 -1.79
CA LYS A 41 17.15 -6.96 -2.86
C LYS A 41 18.45 -7.53 -2.32
N GLN A 42 19.24 -8.11 -3.20
CA GLN A 42 20.58 -8.55 -2.88
C GLN A 42 21.50 -7.34 -2.67
N CYS A 43 22.11 -7.25 -1.49
CA CYS A 43 23.12 -6.23 -1.20
C CYS A 43 24.53 -6.84 -1.22
N PRO A 44 25.44 -6.31 -2.06
CA PRO A 44 26.82 -6.81 -2.18
C PRO A 44 27.69 -6.46 -0.96
N LEU A 45 27.36 -5.40 -0.22
CA LEU A 45 28.06 -4.99 1.00
C LEU A 45 27.67 -5.86 2.21
N CYS A 46 26.57 -6.60 2.09
CA CYS A 46 25.85 -7.21 3.21
C CYS A 46 25.86 -8.76 3.15
N ASN A 47 26.69 -9.37 2.28
CA ASN A 47 26.62 -10.81 1.95
C ASN A 47 25.19 -11.30 1.65
N HIS A 48 24.37 -10.47 1.00
CA HIS A 48 22.97 -10.78 0.67
C HIS A 48 22.02 -10.99 1.87
N HIS A 49 22.45 -10.69 3.11
CA HIS A 49 21.59 -10.76 4.29
C HIS A 49 20.85 -9.43 4.53
N MET A 50 19.88 -9.12 3.68
CA MET A 50 18.95 -8.02 3.97
C MET A 50 17.67 -8.56 4.60
N ILE A 51 17.31 -8.04 5.76
CA ILE A 51 16.08 -8.39 6.46
C ILE A 51 14.98 -7.33 6.23
N LYS A 52 13.72 -7.77 6.27
CA LYS A 52 12.58 -6.85 6.39
C LYS A 52 12.60 -6.28 7.82
N TYR A 53 12.71 -4.96 7.95
CA TYR A 53 12.84 -4.29 9.25
C TYR A 53 11.53 -3.61 9.67
N ASP A 54 11.23 -2.47 9.06
CA ASP A 54 10.06 -1.66 9.37
C ASP A 54 9.32 -1.21 8.09
N PHE A 55 8.37 -0.30 8.28
CA PHE A 55 7.70 0.41 7.20
C PHE A 55 8.00 1.90 7.29
N GLN A 56 8.12 2.55 6.13
CA GLN A 56 8.14 4.01 6.07
C GLN A 56 6.81 4.60 6.56
N LYS A 57 6.86 5.89 6.93
CA LYS A 57 5.65 6.68 7.15
C LYS A 57 4.76 6.56 5.89
N PRO A 58 3.44 6.33 6.05
CA PRO A 58 2.55 6.20 4.91
C PRO A 58 2.54 7.49 4.09
N SER A 59 2.68 7.32 2.77
CA SER A 59 2.43 8.39 1.80
C SER A 59 0.95 8.41 1.46
N THR A 60 0.35 9.60 1.50
CA THR A 60 -1.05 9.80 1.06
C THR A 60 -1.03 10.22 -0.40
N ILE A 61 -1.60 9.39 -1.27
CA ILE A 61 -1.68 9.61 -2.71
C ILE A 61 -3.15 9.78 -3.08
N PRO A 62 -3.57 10.93 -3.61
CA PRO A 62 -4.92 11.08 -4.15
C PRO A 62 -5.03 10.25 -5.43
N ILE A 63 -5.99 9.33 -5.47
CA ILE A 63 -6.37 8.60 -6.67
C ILE A 63 -7.58 9.32 -7.26
N LEU A 64 -7.49 9.66 -8.55
CA LEU A 64 -8.58 10.29 -9.27
C LEU A 64 -9.78 9.34 -9.32
N ASP A 65 -10.91 9.89 -8.86
CA ASP A 65 -12.29 9.40 -8.91
C ASP A 65 -12.49 7.90 -9.17
N ILE A 66 -12.37 7.09 -8.12
CA ILE A 66 -12.83 5.70 -8.16
C ILE A 66 -14.33 5.72 -7.86
N GLN A 67 -15.15 5.33 -8.85
CA GLN A 67 -16.61 5.28 -8.74
C GLN A 67 -17.28 6.63 -8.41
N GLY A 68 -16.70 7.75 -8.82
CA GLY A 68 -17.27 9.07 -8.54
C GLY A 68 -17.09 9.55 -7.09
N MET A 69 -16.18 8.92 -6.32
CA MET A 69 -15.71 9.43 -5.05
C MET A 69 -14.19 9.67 -5.01
N PRO A 70 -13.75 10.77 -4.38
CA PRO A 70 -12.33 11.02 -4.15
C PRO A 70 -11.76 9.92 -3.26
N THR A 71 -10.64 9.35 -3.69
CA THR A 71 -10.00 8.23 -2.98
C THR A 71 -8.59 8.60 -2.55
N LEU A 72 -8.27 8.31 -1.30
CA LEU A 72 -6.95 8.51 -0.70
C LEU A 72 -6.29 7.16 -0.49
N LEU A 73 -5.21 6.89 -1.22
CA LEU A 73 -4.36 5.74 -1.00
C LEU A 73 -3.26 6.09 0.02
N LYS A 74 -3.32 5.47 1.19
CA LYS A 74 -2.26 5.48 2.21
C LYS A 74 -1.33 4.30 1.96
N LEU A 75 -0.21 4.54 1.29
CA LEU A 75 0.76 3.50 0.94
C LEU A 75 1.96 3.54 1.89
N LYS A 76 2.23 2.41 2.58
CA LYS A 76 3.46 2.21 3.36
C LYS A 76 4.46 1.39 2.56
N LYS A 77 5.71 1.85 2.48
CA LYS A 77 6.78 1.12 1.79
C LYS A 77 7.61 0.31 2.77
N ARG A 78 7.88 -0.96 2.46
CA ARG A 78 8.79 -1.81 3.24
C ARG A 78 10.20 -1.23 3.24
N ARG A 79 10.82 -1.21 4.42
CA ARG A 79 12.24 -0.89 4.61
C ARG A 79 13.02 -2.17 4.89
N PHE A 80 14.30 -2.07 4.57
CA PHE A 80 15.24 -3.16 4.74
C PHE A 80 16.44 -2.65 5.52
N GLN A 81 16.99 -3.56 6.31
CA GLN A 81 18.22 -3.34 7.05
C GLN A 81 19.27 -4.33 6.55
N CYS A 82 20.46 -3.81 6.31
CA CYS A 82 21.70 -4.59 6.17
C CYS A 82 22.14 -5.07 7.54
#